data_AF-A0AAN9CBA8-F1
#
_entry.id   AF-A0AAN9CBA8-F1
#
_cell.length_a   1.000
_cell.length_b   1.000
_cell.length_c   1.000
_cell.angle_alpha   90.00
_cell.angle_beta   90.00
_cell.angle_gamma   90.00
#
_symmetry.space_group_name_H-M   'P 1'
#
loop_
_entity.id
_entity.type
_entity.pdbx_description
1 polymer ?
#
loop_
_entity_poly.entity_id
_entity_poly.type
_entity_poly.pdbx_seq_one_letter_code
_entity_poly.pdbx_strand_id
1 'polypeptide(L)'
;MLQNGLYLVWLLLLSGLSNSGALKDPRPELSDQELFWGADQYDFAVMLRAGDLQCFWHFAHYGERFYLHFMVQLVTGVALDTHLSVIVNAPSGLIVGHVDDASGQIGFSVEETGFYQMCFSNFHNRFGSMQVFLNFGVYYEGQENPEKQKEEEKKKKEEDMKQINSTLSFIEESSVRLQKFVFHMWRHYNYERMRRGADFYLLQSNATYVTSWSAVQSLVIITAGVLQLRFLKRLFNSKPAEGDKPRC
;
A
#
# COMPACT_ATOMS: atom_id res chain seq x y z
N MET A 1 -29.30 -39.23 -45.89
CA MET A 1 -28.64 -38.14 -45.13
C MET A 1 -29.46 -36.84 -45.18
N LEU A 2 -30.74 -36.85 -44.77
CA LEU A 2 -31.58 -35.64 -44.78
C LEU A 2 -32.60 -35.58 -43.63
N GLN A 3 -32.56 -36.52 -42.68
CA GLN A 3 -33.54 -36.60 -41.58
C GLN A 3 -32.99 -36.20 -40.20
N ASN A 4 -31.66 -36.02 -40.07
CA ASN A 4 -31.03 -35.61 -38.81
C ASN A 4 -30.74 -34.10 -38.72
N GLY A 5 -30.97 -33.35 -39.81
CA GLY A 5 -30.78 -31.89 -39.84
C GLY A 5 -31.98 -31.08 -39.34
N LEU A 6 -33.19 -31.67 -39.35
CA LEU A 6 -34.42 -30.94 -38.99
C LEU A 6 -34.58 -30.75 -37.47
N TYR A 7 -34.07 -31.70 -36.67
CA TYR A 7 -34.14 -31.63 -35.20
C TYR A 7 -33.19 -30.59 -34.60
N LEU A 8 -32.04 -30.34 -35.26
CA LEU A 8 -31.09 -29.30 -34.84
C LEU A 8 -31.63 -27.88 -35.08
N VAL A 9 -32.43 -27.68 -36.13
CA VAL A 9 -33.06 -26.37 -36.41
C VAL A 9 -34.21 -26.08 -35.43
N TRP A 10 -34.97 -27.11 -35.01
CA TRP A 10 -36.01 -26.94 -33.98
C TRP A 10 -35.45 -26.67 -32.58
N LEU A 11 -34.31 -27.27 -32.22
CA LEU A 11 -33.61 -26.98 -30.95
C LEU A 11 -33.00 -25.57 -30.91
N LEU A 12 -32.58 -25.02 -32.06
CA LEU A 12 -32.06 -23.65 -32.15
C LEU A 12 -33.17 -22.58 -32.21
N LEU A 13 -34.38 -22.94 -32.66
CA LEU A 13 -35.52 -22.02 -32.66
C LEU A 13 -36.24 -21.96 -31.30
N LEU A 14 -36.18 -23.03 -30.50
CA LEU A 14 -36.75 -23.05 -29.14
C LEU A 14 -35.89 -22.35 -28.09
N SER A 15 -34.61 -22.09 -28.36
CA SER A 15 -33.76 -21.23 -27.52
C SER A 15 -33.82 -19.74 -27.89
N GLY A 16 -34.51 -19.39 -28.99
CA GLY A 16 -34.62 -18.02 -29.52
C GLY A 16 -35.80 -17.18 -28.98
N LEU A 17 -36.61 -17.72 -28.07
CA LEU A 17 -37.73 -17.02 -27.42
C LEU A 17 -37.59 -17.10 -25.90
N SER A 18 -36.43 -16.69 -25.36
CA SER A 18 -36.41 -16.20 -23.99
C SER A 18 -36.87 -14.75 -24.03
N ASN A 19 -38.08 -14.53 -23.54
CA ASN A 19 -38.68 -13.22 -23.31
C ASN A 19 -37.62 -12.23 -22.80
N SER A 20 -37.54 -11.08 -23.47
CA SER A 20 -37.08 -9.83 -22.90
C SER A 20 -38.01 -9.43 -21.76
N GLY A 21 -37.96 -10.17 -20.65
CA GLY A 21 -38.46 -9.72 -19.37
C GLY A 21 -37.48 -8.68 -18.90
N ALA A 22 -37.83 -7.41 -19.06
CA ALA A 22 -37.22 -6.35 -18.27
C ALA A 22 -37.23 -6.81 -16.81
N LEU A 23 -36.05 -7.13 -16.27
CA LEU A 23 -35.87 -7.39 -14.87
C LEU A 23 -36.19 -6.06 -14.18
N LYS A 24 -37.45 -5.88 -13.80
CA LYS A 24 -37.84 -4.81 -12.89
C LYS A 24 -37.02 -5.03 -11.64
N ASP A 25 -36.11 -4.10 -11.36
CA ASP A 25 -35.38 -3.99 -10.11
C ASP A 25 -36.31 -4.30 -8.93
N PRO A 26 -36.07 -5.38 -8.19
CA PRO A 26 -36.75 -5.60 -6.93
C PRO A 26 -35.83 -5.05 -5.84
N ARG A 27 -35.77 -3.72 -5.71
CA ARG A 27 -35.45 -2.99 -4.47
C ARG A 27 -35.53 -1.47 -4.70
N PRO A 28 -36.68 -0.82 -4.48
CA PRO A 28 -36.70 0.61 -4.22
C PRO A 28 -36.22 0.83 -2.78
N GLU A 29 -35.31 1.79 -2.59
CA GLU A 29 -34.70 2.20 -1.31
C GLU A 29 -33.53 1.31 -0.81
N LEU A 30 -32.48 1.14 -1.61
CA LEU A 30 -31.14 0.92 -1.05
C LEU A 30 -30.51 2.31 -0.91
N SER A 31 -30.19 2.76 0.30
CA SER A 31 -29.45 4.02 0.51
C SER A 31 -28.14 3.97 -0.29
N ASP A 32 -27.67 5.10 -0.86
CA ASP A 32 -26.32 5.20 -1.47
C ASP A 32 -25.25 4.63 -0.54
N GLN A 33 -25.51 4.74 0.77
CA GLN A 33 -24.69 4.17 1.82
C GLN A 33 -24.53 2.66 1.67
N GLU A 34 -25.59 1.89 1.37
CA GLU A 34 -25.57 0.42 1.20
C GLU A 34 -24.96 -0.04 -0.14
N LEU A 35 -24.82 0.84 -1.13
CA LEU A 35 -24.37 0.48 -2.49
C LEU A 35 -22.85 0.33 -2.61
N PHE A 36 -22.07 0.99 -1.74
CA PHE A 36 -20.60 1.04 -1.80
C PHE A 36 -19.91 0.52 -0.52
N TRP A 37 -20.42 -0.56 0.09
CA TRP A 37 -19.72 -1.28 1.18
C TRP A 37 -18.62 -2.18 0.61
N GLY A 38 -17.59 -1.57 0.01
CA GLY A 38 -16.30 -2.23 -0.21
C GLY A 38 -15.60 -2.49 1.12
N ALA A 39 -14.31 -2.84 1.07
CA ALA A 39 -13.52 -2.81 2.30
C ALA A 39 -13.29 -1.34 2.69
N ASP A 40 -13.60 -0.94 3.92
CA ASP A 40 -13.36 0.43 4.39
C ASP A 40 -11.86 0.79 4.46
N GLN A 41 -10.99 -0.21 4.33
CA GLN A 41 -9.56 -0.12 4.55
C GLN A 41 -8.81 -0.93 3.50
N TYR A 42 -7.78 -0.33 2.92
CA TYR A 42 -6.91 -0.95 1.93
C TYR A 42 -5.45 -0.80 2.32
N ASP A 43 -4.66 -1.82 2.04
CA ASP A 43 -3.22 -1.80 2.22
C ASP A 43 -2.50 -2.60 1.13
N PHE A 44 -1.61 -1.95 0.38
CA PHE A 44 -0.83 -2.62 -0.67
C PHE A 44 0.39 -1.80 -1.05
N ALA A 45 1.34 -2.46 -1.72
CA ALA A 45 2.51 -1.81 -2.28
C ALA A 45 2.35 -1.61 -3.80
N VAL A 46 2.81 -0.47 -4.29
CA VAL A 46 2.82 -0.12 -5.72
C VAL A 46 4.22 0.24 -6.16
N MET A 47 4.52 -0.01 -7.43
CA MET A 47 5.78 0.42 -8.05
C MET A 47 5.52 1.64 -8.94
N LEU A 48 6.13 2.77 -8.60
CA LEU A 48 6.11 3.99 -9.39
C LEU A 48 7.40 4.08 -10.20
N ARG A 49 7.29 4.15 -11.52
CA ARG A 49 8.44 4.37 -12.40
C ARG A 49 8.93 5.82 -12.31
N ALA A 50 10.03 6.11 -12.99
CA ALA A 50 10.57 7.46 -13.06
C ALA A 50 9.57 8.43 -13.69
N GLY A 51 9.29 9.54 -13.00
CA GLY A 51 8.30 10.54 -13.45
C GLY A 51 6.85 10.04 -13.48
N ASP A 52 6.57 8.83 -12.99
CA ASP A 52 5.25 8.22 -13.05
C ASP A 52 4.31 8.86 -12.00
N LEU A 53 3.03 8.92 -12.35
CA LEU A 53 1.96 9.39 -11.48
C LEU A 53 0.89 8.30 -11.47
N GLN A 54 0.62 7.73 -10.30
CA GLN A 54 -0.49 6.79 -10.14
C GLN A 54 -1.51 7.35 -9.15
N CYS A 55 -2.78 7.27 -9.52
CA CYS A 55 -3.87 7.72 -8.69
C CYS A 55 -4.81 6.57 -8.35
N PHE A 56 -5.36 6.63 -7.15
CA PHE A 56 -6.34 5.69 -6.61
C PHE A 56 -7.54 6.47 -6.08
N TRP A 57 -8.72 5.86 -6.12
CA TRP A 57 -9.95 6.47 -5.65
C TRP A 57 -10.52 5.67 -4.50
N HIS A 58 -11.05 6.37 -3.50
CA HIS A 58 -11.76 5.77 -2.39
C HIS A 58 -13.01 6.59 -2.09
N PHE A 59 -14.14 5.90 -1.89
CA PHE A 59 -15.39 6.54 -1.56
C PHE A 59 -15.44 6.86 -0.07
N ALA A 60 -15.93 8.05 0.28
CA ALA A 60 -16.10 8.48 1.66
C ALA A 60 -17.40 9.28 1.82
N HIS A 61 -18.07 9.12 2.97
CA HIS A 61 -19.28 9.86 3.29
C HIS A 61 -19.00 11.09 4.15
N TYR A 62 -19.86 12.10 4.00
CA TYR A 62 -19.89 13.27 4.86
C TYR A 62 -19.84 12.90 6.36
N GLY A 63 -18.93 13.53 7.09
CA GLY A 63 -18.73 13.33 8.53
C GLY A 63 -17.77 12.18 8.88
N GLU A 64 -17.41 11.31 7.94
CA GLU A 64 -16.38 10.28 8.17
C GLU A 64 -14.98 10.91 8.31
N ARG A 65 -14.04 10.12 8.85
CA ARG A 65 -12.62 10.49 8.88
C ARG A 65 -11.85 9.68 7.87
N PHE A 66 -11.40 10.36 6.84
CA PHE A 66 -10.49 9.80 5.86
C PHE A 66 -9.07 9.80 6.40
N TYR A 67 -8.31 8.73 6.16
CA TYR A 67 -6.89 8.68 6.43
C TYR A 67 -6.12 8.02 5.29
N LEU A 68 -4.89 8.48 5.10
CA LEU A 68 -3.91 7.95 4.18
C LEU A 68 -2.54 7.95 4.86
N HIS A 69 -1.93 6.79 4.90
CA HIS A 69 -0.55 6.56 5.30
C HIS A 69 0.23 6.03 4.11
N PHE A 70 1.41 6.59 3.87
CA PHE A 70 2.28 6.11 2.81
C PHE A 70 3.74 6.12 3.27
N MET A 71 4.52 5.20 2.70
CA MET A 71 5.94 5.10 2.97
C MET A 71 6.67 4.51 1.76
N VAL A 72 7.72 5.20 1.32
CA VAL A 72 8.66 4.69 0.33
C VAL A 72 9.50 3.59 0.99
N GLN A 73 9.40 2.36 0.48
CA GLN A 73 10.10 1.20 1.04
C GLN A 73 11.43 0.93 0.35
N LEU A 74 11.50 1.22 -0.96
CA LEU A 74 12.67 0.94 -1.77
C LEU A 74 12.76 1.96 -2.91
N VAL A 75 13.95 2.51 -3.12
CA VAL A 75 14.28 3.28 -4.32
C VAL A 75 15.32 2.51 -5.12
N THR A 76 15.06 2.33 -6.40
CA THR A 76 15.94 1.64 -7.35
C THR A 76 16.35 2.61 -8.45
N GLY A 77 17.54 2.43 -9.03
CA GLY A 77 18.04 3.26 -10.12
C GLY A 77 19.26 4.08 -9.73
N VAL A 78 19.56 5.10 -10.53
CA VAL A 78 20.78 5.92 -10.39
C VAL A 78 20.55 7.09 -9.44
N ALA A 79 19.35 7.65 -9.45
CA ALA A 79 18.96 8.72 -8.54
C ALA A 79 18.41 8.12 -7.23
N LEU A 80 18.96 8.61 -6.11
CA LEU A 80 18.67 8.18 -4.74
C LEU A 80 17.63 9.09 -4.05
N ASP A 81 16.90 9.89 -4.82
CA ASP A 81 15.88 10.76 -4.25
C ASP A 81 14.69 9.92 -3.76
N THR A 82 14.34 10.13 -2.49
CA THR A 82 13.26 9.44 -1.79
C THR A 82 11.99 10.28 -1.69
N HIS A 83 11.99 11.55 -2.14
CA HIS A 83 10.81 12.40 -2.04
C HIS A 83 9.69 11.89 -2.95
N LEU A 84 8.54 11.64 -2.35
CA LEU A 84 7.31 11.27 -3.03
C LEU A 84 6.29 12.40 -2.82
N SER A 85 5.80 12.95 -3.92
CA SER A 85 4.74 13.96 -3.86
C SER A 85 3.39 13.28 -3.88
N VAL A 86 2.64 13.47 -2.81
CA VAL A 86 1.29 12.93 -2.61
C VAL A 86 0.30 14.07 -2.56
N ILE A 87 -0.78 13.95 -3.33
CA ILE A 87 -1.87 14.93 -3.39
C ILE A 87 -3.18 14.17 -3.22
N VAL A 88 -4.06 14.68 -2.36
CA VAL A 88 -5.42 14.17 -2.17
C VAL A 88 -6.41 15.24 -2.61
N ASN A 89 -7.26 14.89 -3.57
CA ASN A 89 -8.31 15.75 -4.09
C ASN A 89 -9.69 15.28 -3.59
N ALA A 90 -10.53 16.24 -3.21
CA ALA A 90 -11.94 16.05 -2.95
C ALA A 90 -12.74 15.77 -4.23
N PRO A 91 -13.98 15.25 -4.13
CA PRO A 91 -14.87 15.07 -5.27
C PRO A 91 -15.11 16.35 -6.09
N SER A 92 -15.11 17.51 -5.45
CA SER A 92 -15.16 18.84 -6.10
C SER A 92 -13.89 19.23 -6.86
N GLY A 93 -12.78 18.50 -6.70
CA GLY A 93 -11.48 18.81 -7.25
C GLY A 93 -10.60 19.70 -6.35
N LEU A 94 -11.06 20.06 -5.14
CA LEU A 94 -10.26 20.80 -4.16
C LEU A 94 -9.14 19.91 -3.60
N ILE A 95 -7.93 20.46 -3.49
CA ILE A 95 -6.82 19.77 -2.81
C ILE A 95 -7.04 19.83 -1.30
N VAL A 96 -7.30 18.69 -0.67
CA VAL A 96 -7.55 18.56 0.77
C VAL A 96 -6.33 18.07 1.55
N GLY A 97 -5.32 17.55 0.86
CA GLY A 97 -4.06 17.13 1.47
C GLY A 97 -2.91 17.13 0.48
N HIS A 98 -1.74 17.54 0.96
CA HIS A 98 -0.51 17.49 0.19
C HIS A 98 0.67 17.20 1.12
N VAL A 99 1.51 16.25 0.72
CA VAL A 99 2.78 15.94 1.40
C VAL A 99 3.82 15.65 0.32
N ASP A 100 5.03 16.15 0.52
CA ASP A 100 6.16 15.91 -0.36
C ASP A 100 7.37 15.42 0.46
N ASP A 101 7.36 14.13 0.78
CA ASP A 101 8.37 13.49 1.63
C ASP A 101 8.38 11.97 1.36
N ALA A 102 9.39 11.25 1.83
CA ALA A 102 9.51 9.80 1.70
C ALA A 102 8.44 9.02 2.46
N SER A 103 7.83 9.63 3.47
CA SER A 103 6.75 9.05 4.26
C SER A 103 5.83 10.13 4.79
N GLY A 104 4.55 9.81 4.95
CA GLY A 104 3.59 10.81 5.42
C GLY A 104 2.28 10.22 5.90
N GLN A 105 1.54 11.05 6.60
CA GLN A 105 0.18 10.77 7.06
C GLN A 105 -0.70 11.96 6.70
N ILE A 106 -1.80 11.70 6.01
CA ILE A 106 -2.83 12.67 5.69
C ILE A 106 -4.12 12.17 6.33
N GLY A 107 -4.81 13.03 7.06
CA GLY A 107 -6.11 12.70 7.63
C GLY A 107 -6.96 13.94 7.82
N PHE A 108 -8.22 13.86 7.42
CA PHE A 108 -9.18 14.96 7.46
C PHE A 108 -10.60 14.43 7.69
N SER A 109 -11.50 15.32 8.11
CA SER A 109 -12.93 15.01 8.17
C SER A 109 -13.55 15.29 6.81
N VAL A 110 -14.38 14.38 6.34
CA VAL A 110 -14.98 14.40 5.01
C VAL A 110 -16.10 15.43 4.97
N GLU A 111 -15.91 16.49 4.19
CA GLU A 111 -16.89 17.59 4.01
C GLU A 111 -17.82 17.35 2.81
N GLU A 112 -17.48 16.44 1.90
CA GLU A 112 -18.24 16.14 0.69
C GLU A 112 -18.31 14.63 0.48
N THR A 113 -19.51 14.07 0.40
CA THR A 113 -19.69 12.65 0.08
C THR A 113 -19.27 12.38 -1.36
N GLY A 114 -18.35 11.43 -1.59
CA GLY A 114 -17.95 11.02 -2.92
C GLY A 114 -16.60 10.31 -3.00
N PHE A 115 -16.07 10.18 -4.21
CA PHE A 115 -14.76 9.58 -4.45
C PHE A 115 -13.63 10.60 -4.28
N TYR A 116 -12.81 10.39 -3.25
CA TYR A 116 -11.56 11.10 -3.06
C TYR A 116 -10.46 10.49 -3.91
N GLN A 117 -9.71 11.31 -4.62
CA GLN A 117 -8.61 10.90 -5.49
C GLN A 117 -7.28 11.10 -4.76
N MET A 118 -6.50 10.04 -4.60
CA MET A 118 -5.15 10.06 -4.02
C MET A 118 -4.14 9.83 -5.12
N CYS A 119 -3.28 10.80 -5.40
CA CYS A 119 -2.26 10.71 -6.45
C CYS A 119 -0.86 10.68 -5.85
N PHE A 120 -0.05 9.74 -6.30
CA PHE A 120 1.33 9.52 -5.89
C PHE A 120 2.25 9.77 -7.09
N SER A 121 3.14 10.74 -6.96
CA SER A 121 4.02 11.19 -8.05
C SER A 121 5.49 10.99 -7.70
N ASN A 122 6.17 10.21 -8.54
CA ASN A 122 7.63 10.08 -8.51
C ASN A 122 8.29 11.07 -9.49
N PHE A 123 7.95 12.36 -9.40
CA PHE A 123 8.53 13.36 -10.30
C PHE A 123 9.97 13.75 -9.93
N HIS A 124 10.34 13.62 -8.65
CA HIS A 124 11.70 13.89 -8.15
C HIS A 124 12.72 12.95 -8.78
N ASN A 125 12.36 11.67 -8.96
CA ASN A 125 13.26 10.67 -9.51
C ASN A 125 13.05 10.48 -11.03
N ARG A 126 13.98 11.02 -11.84
CA ARG A 126 13.96 10.88 -13.30
C ARG A 126 14.58 9.58 -13.83
N PHE A 127 15.38 8.88 -13.01
CA PHE A 127 16.16 7.72 -13.44
C PHE A 127 16.12 6.61 -12.40
N GLY A 128 14.94 6.39 -11.83
CA GLY A 128 14.72 5.43 -10.77
C GLY A 128 13.25 5.14 -10.54
N SER A 129 12.98 3.94 -10.09
CA SER A 129 11.63 3.51 -9.71
C SER A 129 11.58 3.33 -8.20
N MET A 130 10.45 3.67 -7.58
CA MET A 130 10.23 3.53 -6.14
C MET A 130 9.07 2.57 -5.85
N GLN A 131 9.25 1.75 -4.82
CA GLN A 131 8.19 0.94 -4.24
C GLN A 131 7.59 1.72 -3.07
N VAL A 132 6.30 2.01 -3.15
CA VAL A 132 5.57 2.76 -2.13
C VAL A 132 4.53 1.85 -1.50
N PHE A 133 4.54 1.75 -0.18
CA PHE A 133 3.48 1.09 0.56
C PHE A 133 2.41 2.11 0.92
N LEU A 134 1.16 1.77 0.63
CA LEU A 134 -0.02 2.61 0.84
C LEU A 134 -0.95 1.93 1.83
N ASN A 135 -1.57 2.72 2.71
CA ASN A 135 -2.68 2.29 3.56
C ASN A 135 -3.64 3.44 3.71
N PHE A 136 -4.87 3.25 3.24
CA PHE A 136 -5.89 4.29 3.29
C PHE A 136 -7.24 3.69 3.61
N GLY A 137 -8.14 4.54 4.05
CA GLY A 137 -9.50 4.14 4.35
C GLY A 137 -10.29 5.25 5.01
N VAL A 138 -11.49 4.89 5.40
CA VAL A 138 -12.38 5.72 6.21
C VAL A 138 -12.66 5.02 7.54
N TYR A 139 -12.87 5.80 8.58
CA TYR A 139 -13.45 5.27 9.81
C TYR A 139 -14.50 6.24 10.34
N TYR A 140 -15.53 5.64 10.92
CA TYR A 140 -16.56 6.35 11.64
C TYR A 140 -16.03 6.61 13.05
N GLU A 141 -15.62 7.84 13.35
CA GLU A 141 -15.77 8.30 14.73
C GLU A 141 -17.27 8.31 14.95
N GLY A 142 -17.78 7.45 15.85
CA GLY A 142 -19.21 7.36 16.15
C GLY A 142 -19.78 8.74 16.44
N GLN A 143 -20.21 9.43 15.40
CA GLN A 143 -20.84 10.71 15.46
C GLN A 143 -22.26 10.38 15.82
N GLU A 144 -22.46 10.27 17.14
CA GLU A 144 -23.73 10.50 17.79
C GLU A 144 -24.27 11.81 17.20
N ASN A 145 -25.12 11.67 16.18
CA ASN A 145 -25.72 12.78 15.48
C ASN A 145 -26.45 13.61 16.56
N PRO A 146 -26.15 14.90 16.79
CA PRO A 146 -26.69 15.65 17.93
C PRO A 146 -28.23 15.71 17.95
N GLU A 147 -28.86 15.49 16.79
CA GLU A 147 -30.31 15.32 16.68
C GLU A 147 -30.77 13.92 17.12
N LYS A 148 -30.03 12.86 16.79
CA LYS A 148 -30.28 11.49 17.29
C LYS A 148 -29.96 11.36 18.78
N GLN A 149 -28.90 12.00 19.29
CA GLN A 149 -28.62 12.10 20.73
C GLN A 149 -29.78 12.78 21.47
N LYS A 150 -30.30 13.89 20.96
CA LYS A 150 -31.44 14.57 21.62
C LYS A 150 -32.73 13.76 21.56
N GLU A 151 -32.92 12.97 20.51
CA GLU A 151 -34.07 12.08 20.38
C GLU A 151 -33.93 10.82 21.25
N GLU A 152 -32.72 10.25 21.35
CA GLU A 152 -32.35 9.14 22.22
C GLU A 152 -32.27 9.54 23.69
N GLU A 153 -31.85 10.76 24.03
CA GLU A 153 -31.89 11.32 25.39
C GLU A 153 -33.34 11.57 25.84
N LYS A 154 -34.21 12.00 24.91
CA LYS A 154 -35.65 12.12 25.17
C LYS A 154 -36.31 10.76 25.37
N LYS A 155 -35.94 9.75 24.57
CA LYS A 155 -36.40 8.35 24.74
C LYS A 155 -35.82 7.71 26.01
N LYS A 156 -34.55 7.97 26.36
CA LYS A 156 -33.90 7.55 27.62
C LYS A 156 -34.62 8.07 28.86
N LYS A 157 -35.08 9.33 28.84
CA LYS A 157 -35.85 9.92 29.95
C LYS A 157 -37.22 9.26 30.17
N GLU A 158 -37.78 8.61 29.17
CA GLU A 158 -39.08 7.95 29.25
C GLU A 158 -38.95 6.44 29.56
N GLU A 159 -37.82 5.82 29.19
CA GLU A 159 -37.51 4.42 29.50
C GLU A 159 -36.88 4.17 30.89
N ASP A 160 -36.40 5.21 31.57
CA ASP A 160 -35.84 5.15 32.94
C ASP A 160 -36.85 4.70 34.02
N MET A 161 -38.11 4.44 33.66
CA MET A 161 -39.13 3.88 34.55
C MET A 161 -39.41 2.37 34.36
N LYS A 162 -38.64 1.66 33.52
CA LYS A 162 -38.73 0.19 33.41
C LYS A 162 -37.35 -0.45 33.57
N GLN A 163 -37.11 -0.96 34.78
CA GLN A 163 -36.03 -1.88 35.10
C GLN A 163 -36.05 -3.10 34.16
N ILE A 164 -35.25 -3.08 33.10
CA ILE A 164 -34.51 -4.16 32.43
C ILE A 164 -33.68 -3.41 31.36
N ASN A 165 -32.53 -2.79 31.71
CA ASN A 165 -31.68 -2.06 30.73
C ASN A 165 -30.25 -1.70 31.20
N SER A 166 -29.81 -2.10 32.41
CA SER A 166 -28.47 -1.71 32.92
C SER A 166 -27.31 -2.56 32.37
N THR A 167 -27.56 -3.79 31.94
CA THR A 167 -26.50 -4.66 31.40
C THR A 167 -26.24 -4.42 29.90
N LEU A 168 -27.29 -4.16 29.11
CA LEU A 168 -27.15 -3.93 27.67
C LEU A 168 -26.47 -2.59 27.36
N SER A 169 -26.86 -1.52 28.06
CA SER A 169 -26.20 -0.21 27.95
C SER A 169 -24.71 -0.28 28.32
N PHE A 170 -24.36 -1.05 29.35
CA PHE A 170 -22.97 -1.28 29.72
C PHE A 170 -22.17 -2.07 28.67
N ILE A 171 -22.80 -3.06 28.02
CA ILE A 171 -22.19 -3.83 26.92
C ILE A 171 -21.96 -2.93 25.71
N GLU A 172 -22.92 -2.08 25.35
CA GLU A 172 -22.81 -1.16 24.23
C GLU A 172 -21.68 -0.15 24.45
N GLU A 173 -21.64 0.51 25.60
CA GLU A 173 -20.57 1.45 25.96
C GLU A 173 -19.18 0.77 25.95
N SER A 174 -19.10 -0.44 26.51
CA SER A 174 -17.88 -1.24 26.49
C SER A 174 -17.45 -1.61 25.07
N SER A 175 -18.41 -1.91 24.18
CA SER A 175 -18.14 -2.28 22.79
C SER A 175 -17.59 -1.12 21.97
N VAL A 176 -18.17 0.09 22.11
CA VAL A 176 -17.69 1.31 21.43
C VAL A 176 -16.27 1.66 21.89
N ARG A 177 -16.02 1.54 23.21
CA ARG A 177 -14.69 1.77 23.78
C ARG A 177 -13.66 0.77 23.25
N LEU A 178 -14.03 -0.51 23.17
CA LEU A 178 -13.16 -1.55 22.61
C LEU A 178 -12.86 -1.31 21.14
N GLN A 179 -13.86 -0.96 20.32
CA GLN A 179 -13.66 -0.62 18.91
C GLN A 179 -12.64 0.50 18.73
N LYS A 180 -12.75 1.56 19.55
CA LYS A 180 -11.78 2.67 19.52
C LYS A 180 -10.35 2.21 19.86
N PHE A 181 -10.17 1.38 20.88
CA PHE A 181 -8.84 0.85 21.23
C PHE A 181 -8.28 -0.08 20.16
N VAL A 182 -9.11 -0.96 19.59
CA VAL A 182 -8.72 -1.85 18.50
C VAL A 182 -8.27 -1.03 17.29
N PHE A 183 -8.99 0.05 16.95
CA PHE A 183 -8.59 0.96 15.89
C PHE A 183 -7.24 1.63 16.15
N HIS A 184 -7.02 2.17 17.35
CA HIS A 184 -5.73 2.76 17.72
C HIS A 184 -4.58 1.74 17.65
N MET A 185 -4.79 0.52 18.15
CA MET A 185 -3.82 -0.56 18.07
C MET A 185 -3.53 -0.94 16.62
N TRP A 186 -4.57 -1.08 15.80
CA TRP A 186 -4.44 -1.42 14.38
C TRP A 186 -3.68 -0.35 13.59
N ARG A 187 -3.96 0.93 13.83
CA ARG A 187 -3.24 2.04 13.20
C ARG A 187 -1.75 1.99 13.52
N HIS A 188 -1.41 1.79 14.79
CA HIS A 188 -0.01 1.68 15.21
C HIS A 188 0.66 0.45 14.58
N TYR A 189 0.01 -0.71 14.64
CA TYR A 189 0.52 -1.95 14.04
C TYR A 189 0.80 -1.80 12.54
N ASN A 190 -0.09 -1.14 11.79
CA ASN A 190 0.09 -0.93 10.35
C ASN A 190 1.26 0.01 10.05
N TYR A 191 1.40 1.09 10.81
CA TYR A 191 2.53 2.00 10.66
C TYR A 191 3.87 1.30 10.92
N GLU A 192 3.95 0.51 12.00
CA GLU A 192 5.15 -0.26 12.31
C GLU A 192 5.44 -1.34 11.26
N ARG A 193 4.40 -1.96 10.69
CA ARG A 193 4.57 -2.92 9.58
C ARG A 193 5.15 -2.25 8.34
N MET A 194 4.72 -1.04 7.99
CA MET A 194 5.30 -0.26 6.88
C MET A 194 6.78 0.02 7.14
N ARG A 195 7.09 0.53 8.33
CA ARG A 195 8.44 0.88 8.74
C ARG A 195 9.37 -0.32 8.71
N ARG A 196 8.92 -1.45 9.23
CA ARG A 196 9.64 -2.73 9.16
C ARG A 196 9.94 -3.14 7.71
N GLY A 197 9.02 -2.88 6.79
CA GLY A 197 9.23 -3.12 5.36
C GLY A 197 10.38 -2.27 4.80
N ALA A 198 10.36 -0.96 5.06
CA ALA A 198 11.42 -0.05 4.63
C ALA A 198 12.79 -0.41 5.25
N ASP A 199 12.81 -0.68 6.57
CA ASP A 199 14.01 -1.08 7.29
C ASP A 199 14.60 -2.40 6.74
N PHE A 200 13.74 -3.37 6.38
CA PHE A 200 14.17 -4.63 5.78
C PHE A 200 14.91 -4.41 4.46
N TYR A 201 14.37 -3.58 3.56
CA TYR A 201 15.02 -3.30 2.27
C TYR A 201 16.34 -2.53 2.44
N LEU A 202 16.40 -1.59 3.38
CA LEU A 202 17.63 -0.87 3.73
C LEU A 202 18.71 -1.82 4.22
N LEU A 203 18.37 -2.72 5.15
CA LEU A 203 19.31 -3.71 5.67
C LEU A 203 19.79 -4.66 4.59
N GLN A 204 18.89 -5.12 3.71
CA GLN A 204 19.23 -6.00 2.60
C GLN A 204 20.18 -5.33 1.60
N SER A 205 19.95 -4.07 1.23
CA SER A 205 20.82 -3.33 0.31
C SER A 205 22.20 -3.10 0.91
N ASN A 206 22.26 -2.72 2.19
CA ASN A 206 23.54 -2.50 2.89
C ASN A 206 24.32 -3.81 3.06
N ALA A 207 23.67 -4.90 3.45
CA ALA A 207 24.32 -6.20 3.59
C ALA A 207 24.90 -6.67 2.26
N THR A 208 24.13 -6.53 1.17
CA THR A 208 24.59 -6.91 -0.17
C THR A 208 25.77 -6.04 -0.60
N TYR A 209 25.67 -4.71 -0.43
CA TYR A 209 26.76 -3.76 -0.75
C TYR A 209 28.06 -4.12 -0.02
N VAL A 210 28.01 -4.26 1.31
CA VAL A 210 29.20 -4.56 2.13
C VAL A 210 29.79 -5.90 1.76
N THR A 211 28.95 -6.93 1.57
CA THR A 211 29.41 -8.28 1.22
C THR A 211 30.08 -8.31 -0.15
N SER A 212 29.46 -7.69 -1.16
CA SER A 212 30.02 -7.63 -2.52
C SER A 212 31.35 -6.87 -2.56
N TRP A 213 31.44 -5.70 -1.92
CA TRP A 213 32.69 -4.93 -1.88
C TRP A 213 33.79 -5.64 -1.08
N SER A 214 33.44 -6.30 0.02
CA SER A 214 34.39 -7.09 0.81
C SER A 214 34.93 -8.29 0.03
N ALA A 215 34.08 -8.95 -0.77
CA ALA A 215 34.49 -10.05 -1.65
C ALA A 215 35.46 -9.57 -2.74
N VAL A 216 35.16 -8.43 -3.39
CA VAL A 216 36.05 -7.81 -4.38
C VAL A 216 37.39 -7.43 -3.76
N GLN A 217 37.38 -6.79 -2.59
CA GLN A 217 38.62 -6.40 -1.89
C GLN A 217 39.46 -7.62 -1.50
N SER A 218 38.82 -8.69 -1.03
CA SER A 218 39.51 -9.95 -0.71
C SER A 218 40.18 -10.56 -1.94
N LEU A 219 39.51 -10.55 -3.10
CA LEU A 219 40.06 -11.02 -4.37
C LEU A 219 41.29 -10.19 -4.80
N VAL A 220 41.24 -8.87 -4.62
CA VAL A 220 42.36 -7.97 -4.92
C VAL A 220 43.58 -8.27 -4.05
N ILE A 221 43.39 -8.54 -2.75
CA ILE A 221 44.49 -8.90 -1.84
C ILE A 221 45.13 -10.23 -2.25
N ILE A 222 44.31 -11.25 -2.55
CA ILE A 222 44.80 -12.57 -2.98
C ILE A 222 45.59 -12.44 -4.29
N THR A 223 45.06 -11.72 -5.28
CA THR A 223 45.73 -11.54 -6.57
C THR A 223 47.02 -10.74 -6.44
N ALA A 224 47.05 -9.70 -5.62
CA ALA A 224 48.28 -8.96 -5.29
C ALA A 224 49.34 -9.88 -4.65
N GLY A 225 48.95 -10.72 -3.68
CA GLY A 225 49.84 -11.69 -3.06
C GLY A 225 50.41 -12.71 -4.06
N VAL A 226 49.59 -13.22 -4.97
CA VAL A 226 50.04 -14.13 -6.05
C VAL A 226 51.02 -13.42 -7.00
N LEU A 227 50.74 -12.17 -7.37
CA LEU A 227 51.63 -11.38 -8.21
C LEU A 227 52.98 -11.12 -7.52
N GLN A 228 52.97 -10.71 -6.24
CA GLN A 228 54.17 -10.52 -5.44
C GLN A 228 55.04 -11.79 -5.40
N LEU A 229 54.43 -12.96 -5.16
CA LEU A 229 55.14 -14.25 -5.19
C LEU A 229 55.70 -14.59 -6.57
N ARG A 230 54.97 -14.31 -7.65
CA ARG A 230 55.47 -14.50 -9.02
C ARG A 230 56.65 -13.59 -9.35
N PHE A 231 56.59 -12.32 -8.95
CA PHE A 231 57.69 -11.36 -9.13
C PHE A 231 58.94 -11.80 -8.39
N LEU A 232 58.81 -12.20 -7.11
CA LEU A 232 59.95 -12.73 -6.34
C LEU A 232 60.56 -13.97 -6.99
N LYS A 233 59.74 -14.95 -7.39
CA LYS A 233 60.25 -16.14 -8.10
C LYS A 233 60.97 -15.79 -9.39
N ARG A 234 60.46 -14.82 -10.16
CA ARG A 234 61.09 -14.41 -11.42
C ARG A 234 62.39 -13.66 -11.21
N LEU A 235 62.47 -12.82 -10.16
CA LEU A 235 63.68 -12.05 -9.83
C LEU A 235 64.83 -12.96 -9.39
N PHE A 236 64.56 -13.94 -8.53
CA PHE A 236 65.59 -14.86 -8.03
C PHE A 236 65.92 -16.01 -8.99
N ASN A 237 65.10 -16.24 -10.03
CA ASN A 237 65.37 -17.25 -11.07
C ASN A 237 66.11 -16.67 -12.29
N SER A 238 66.88 -15.59 -12.11
CA SER A 238 67.83 -15.12 -13.12
C SER A 238 68.92 -16.18 -13.30
N LYS A 239 69.06 -16.70 -14.52
CA LYS A 239 70.12 -17.66 -14.88
C LYS A 239 71.48 -17.13 -14.42
N PRO A 240 72.37 -17.97 -13.85
CA PRO A 240 73.75 -17.55 -13.65
C PRO A 240 74.32 -17.11 -15.00
N ALA A 241 75.01 -15.97 -15.02
CA ALA A 241 75.68 -15.49 -16.22
C ALA A 241 76.60 -16.61 -16.74
N GLU A 242 76.22 -17.19 -17.86
CA GLU A 242 76.95 -18.25 -18.55
C GLU A 242 78.20 -17.60 -19.15
N GLY A 243 79.25 -17.44 -18.34
CA GLY A 243 80.43 -16.67 -18.74
C GLY A 243 81.66 -16.70 -17.84
N ASP A 244 81.55 -16.92 -16.52
CA ASP A 244 82.76 -16.95 -15.68
C ASP A 244 83.29 -18.38 -15.50
N LYS A 245 84.13 -18.80 -16.45
CA LYS A 245 85.11 -19.86 -16.20
C LYS A 245 86.07 -19.38 -15.11
N PRO A 246 86.28 -20.12 -14.00
CA PRO A 246 87.36 -19.78 -13.08
C PRO A 246 88.68 -19.92 -13.84
N ARG A 247 89.45 -18.83 -13.93
CA ARG A 247 90.86 -18.90 -14.33
C ARG A 247 91.61 -19.62 -13.20
N CYS A 248 92.29 -20.71 -13.58
CA CYS A 248 93.14 -21.52 -12.73
C CYS A 248 94.18 -20.68 -11.98
#